data_AF-A0A9N9R421-F1
#
_entry.id   AF-A0A9N9R421-F1
#
_cell.length_a   1.000
_cell.length_b   1.000
_cell.length_c   1.000
_cell.angle_alpha   90.00
_cell.angle_beta   90.00
_cell.angle_gamma   90.00
#
_symmetry.space_group_name_H-M   'P 1'
#
loop_
_entity.id
_entity.type
_entity.pdbx_description
1 polymer ?
#
loop_
_entity_poly.entity_id
_entity_poly.type
_entity_poly.pdbx_seq_one_letter_code
_entity_poly.pdbx_strand_id
1 'polypeptide(L)'
;MSRKRKHSSLWTHFTEENDNKKAKCKHCSTLISIAGGSNGNLTRHMKTKHALISLKVERQPKIISVLNSVQSNQSTSDSGNNISFSSNVAESQQTMNEYIRRPPAIRKVEQIDKQVVKMVTKGHHALRIVEETEMQKLIELVSHCPGYQLPSRKTLPENLKSRIHEEIKADVSNKVQA
;
A
#
# COMPACT_ATOMS: atom_id res chain seq x y z
N MET A 1 -6.69 44.18 2.96
CA MET A 1 -5.90 43.04 2.43
C MET A 1 -6.52 41.74 2.92
N SER A 2 -7.12 40.96 2.03
CA SER A 2 -7.92 39.78 2.37
C SER A 2 -7.04 38.65 2.90
N ARG A 3 -7.24 38.24 4.16
CA ARG A 3 -6.50 37.13 4.80
C ARG A 3 -6.94 35.83 4.13
N LYS A 4 -6.10 35.27 3.24
CA LYS A 4 -6.32 33.93 2.69
C LYS A 4 -6.45 32.94 3.86
N ARG A 5 -7.61 32.29 4.00
CA ARG A 5 -7.84 31.30 5.06
C ARG A 5 -6.78 30.20 4.92
N LYS A 6 -5.95 30.01 5.94
CA LYS A 6 -4.91 28.98 5.95
C LYS A 6 -5.57 27.60 6.07
N HIS A 7 -5.93 27.03 4.92
CA HIS A 7 -6.75 25.82 4.75
C HIS A 7 -5.93 24.53 4.94
N SER A 8 -5.27 24.34 6.07
CA SER A 8 -4.73 23.01 6.37
C SER A 8 -5.00 22.63 7.81
N SER A 9 -5.48 21.40 8.00
CA SER A 9 -5.71 20.77 9.30
C SER A 9 -4.47 20.83 10.21
N LEU A 10 -3.28 21.02 9.61
CA LEU A 10 -2.01 21.34 10.29
C LEU A 10 -2.13 22.50 11.28
N TRP A 11 -2.86 23.57 10.93
CA TRP A 11 -2.95 24.77 11.77
C TRP A 11 -3.76 24.57 13.05
N THR A 12 -4.48 23.46 13.21
CA THR A 12 -5.16 23.14 14.47
C THR A 12 -4.16 22.94 15.63
N HIS A 13 -2.91 22.57 15.31
CA HIS A 13 -1.85 22.27 16.28
C HIS A 13 -0.86 23.43 16.52
N PHE A 14 -1.05 24.58 15.86
CA PHE A 14 -0.17 25.75 15.98
C PHE A 14 -0.94 27.03 16.32
N THR A 15 -0.30 27.96 17.02
CA THR A 15 -0.78 29.33 17.24
C THR A 15 0.20 30.32 16.67
N GLU A 16 -0.28 31.37 16.01
CA GLU A 16 0.57 32.44 15.48
C GLU A 16 0.99 33.37 16.62
N GLU A 17 2.26 33.78 16.64
CA GLU A 17 2.76 34.79 17.56
C GLU A 17 2.97 36.11 16.82
N ASN A 18 2.85 37.22 17.54
CA ASN A 18 2.53 38.59 17.11
C ASN A 18 3.26 39.15 15.86
N ASP A 19 4.36 38.55 15.41
CA ASP A 19 5.15 39.02 14.26
C ASP A 19 4.87 38.31 12.93
N ASN A 20 3.87 37.42 12.83
CA ASN A 20 3.52 36.64 11.62
C ASN A 20 4.65 35.79 11.00
N LYS A 21 5.87 35.85 11.56
CA LYS A 21 7.08 35.16 11.10
C LYS A 21 7.37 33.88 11.89
N LYS A 22 6.68 33.67 13.01
CA LYS A 22 6.86 32.53 13.91
C LYS A 22 5.50 31.96 14.34
N ALA A 23 5.43 30.64 14.46
CA ALA A 23 4.31 29.93 15.04
C ALA A 23 4.76 29.08 16.24
N LYS A 24 3.93 29.05 17.27
CA LYS A 24 4.12 28.27 18.49
C LYS A 24 3.36 26.95 18.37
N CYS A 25 4.04 25.84 18.64
CA CYS A 25 3.40 24.53 18.72
C CYS A 25 2.57 24.41 20.00
N LYS A 26 1.34 23.89 19.93
CA LYS A 26 0.49 23.69 21.11
C LYS A 26 0.92 22.50 21.99
N HIS A 27 1.70 21.57 21.44
CA HIS A 27 2.07 20.32 22.13
C HIS A 27 3.42 20.38 22.85
N CYS A 28 4.36 21.17 22.36
CA CYS A 28 5.68 21.34 22.97
C CYS A 28 6.11 22.80 23.13
N SER A 29 5.24 23.76 22.81
CA SER A 29 5.50 25.20 22.94
C SER A 29 6.70 25.75 22.15
N THR A 30 7.31 24.95 21.26
CA THR A 30 8.45 25.42 20.44
C THR A 30 8.00 26.41 19.37
N LEU A 31 8.82 27.45 19.18
CA LEU A 31 8.64 28.45 18.13
C LEU A 31 9.28 28.00 16.83
N ILE A 32 8.52 28.04 15.75
CA ILE A 32 8.92 27.59 14.42
C ILE A 32 8.79 28.76 13.46
N SER A 33 9.85 29.06 12.70
CA SER A 33 9.81 30.11 11.70
C SER A 33 8.97 29.70 10.49
N ILE A 34 8.15 30.64 10.01
CA ILE A 34 7.32 30.53 8.80
C ILE A 34 7.80 31.55 7.74
N ALA A 35 8.99 32.13 7.93
CA ALA A 35 9.61 33.00 6.94
C ALA A 35 9.83 32.19 5.65
N GLY A 36 9.04 32.47 4.61
CA GLY A 36 9.02 31.70 3.36
C GLY A 36 7.65 31.13 2.97
N GLY A 37 6.61 31.30 3.80
CA GLY A 37 5.22 31.01 3.42
C GLY A 37 4.85 29.54 3.18
N SER A 38 5.81 28.62 3.34
CA SER A 38 5.61 27.17 3.20
C SER A 38 5.31 26.49 4.54
N ASN A 39 4.43 25.48 4.51
CA ASN A 39 4.06 24.67 5.68
C ASN A 39 5.09 23.56 5.99
N GLY A 40 6.22 23.51 5.27
CA GLY A 40 7.24 22.47 5.40
C GLY A 40 7.84 22.39 6.80
N ASN A 41 8.13 23.54 7.42
CA ASN A 41 8.70 23.60 8.76
C ASN A 41 7.75 23.04 9.82
N LEU A 42 6.45 23.35 9.72
CA LEU A 42 5.41 22.88 10.63
C LEU A 42 5.18 21.36 10.47
N THR A 43 5.16 20.89 9.21
CA THR A 43 5.00 19.47 8.89
C THR A 43 6.17 18.64 9.40
N ARG A 44 7.41 19.12 9.20
CA ARG A 44 8.62 18.47 9.71
C ARG A 44 8.59 18.42 11.23
N HIS A 45 8.24 19.52 11.89
CA HIS A 45 8.13 19.57 13.34
C HIS A 45 7.14 18.55 13.90
N MET A 46 5.92 18.47 13.32
CA MET A 46 4.93 17.48 13.75
C MET A 46 5.44 16.05 13.55
N LYS A 47 6.09 15.74 12.43
CA LYS A 47 6.62 14.40 12.17
C LYS A 47 7.77 14.00 13.09
N THR A 48 8.64 14.94 13.49
CA THR A 48 9.84 14.62 14.27
C THR A 48 9.62 14.69 15.77
N LYS A 49 8.83 15.66 16.26
CA LYS A 49 8.57 15.87 17.70
C LYS A 49 7.25 15.27 18.16
N HIS A 50 6.31 15.06 17.24
CA HIS A 50 4.96 14.57 17.53
C HIS A 50 4.55 13.44 16.58
N ALA A 51 5.47 12.50 16.32
CA ALA A 51 5.23 11.35 15.43
C ALA A 51 4.00 10.51 15.83
N LEU A 52 3.69 10.48 17.13
CA LEU A 52 2.55 9.77 17.70
C LEU A 52 1.21 10.52 17.49
N ILE A 53 1.26 11.82 17.19
CA ILE A 53 0.08 12.64 16.89
C ILE A 53 -0.13 12.59 15.39
N SER A 54 -0.83 11.53 14.93
CA SER A 54 -1.15 11.34 13.52
C SER A 54 -1.95 12.52 12.97
N LEU A 55 -1.34 13.29 12.07
CA LEU A 55 -2.03 14.27 11.23
C LEU A 55 -2.95 13.52 10.25
N LYS A 56 -4.14 13.13 10.70
CA LYS A 56 -5.21 12.63 9.82
C LYS A 56 -5.63 13.77 8.89
N VAL A 57 -5.10 13.77 7.67
CA VAL A 57 -5.77 14.46 6.55
C VAL A 57 -6.90 13.55 6.12
N GLU A 58 -8.06 13.67 6.76
CA GLU A 58 -9.30 13.11 6.23
C GLU A 58 -9.65 13.90 4.96
N ARG A 59 -9.27 13.37 3.81
CA ARG A 59 -9.95 13.71 2.55
C ARG A 59 -11.31 13.02 2.61
N GLN A 60 -12.36 13.79 2.89
CA GLN A 60 -13.71 13.27 2.82
C GLN A 60 -13.96 12.68 1.41
N PRO A 61 -14.44 11.44 1.28
CA PRO A 61 -14.99 10.97 0.02
C PRO A 61 -16.30 11.72 -0.23
N LYS A 62 -16.44 12.36 -1.41
CA LYS A 62 -17.74 12.82 -1.91
C LYS A 62 -18.67 11.60 -1.96
N ILE A 63 -19.66 11.56 -1.07
CA ILE A 63 -20.77 10.62 -1.16
C ILE A 63 -21.60 11.03 -2.39
N ILE A 64 -21.65 10.14 -3.39
CA ILE A 64 -22.58 10.23 -4.51
C ILE A 64 -23.94 9.75 -3.98
N SER A 65 -24.88 10.67 -3.85
CA SER A 65 -26.28 10.38 -3.58
C SER A 65 -26.90 9.70 -4.80
N VAL A 66 -27.20 8.41 -4.69
CA VAL A 66 -28.01 7.67 -5.66
C VAL A 66 -29.46 7.69 -5.16
N LEU A 67 -30.34 8.39 -5.87
CA LEU A 67 -31.76 8.03 -5.96
C LEU A 67 -32.31 8.41 -7.35
N ASN A 68 -33.02 7.43 -7.90
CA ASN A 68 -33.59 7.27 -9.24
C ASN A 68 -34.51 8.41 -9.74
N SER A 69 -34.51 8.65 -11.07
CA SER A 69 -35.73 8.50 -11.91
C SER A 69 -35.45 8.54 -13.43
N VAL A 70 -35.69 7.40 -14.08
CA VAL A 70 -36.48 7.13 -15.32
C VAL A 70 -36.35 8.01 -16.60
N GLN A 71 -36.01 7.29 -17.70
CA GLN A 71 -36.29 7.44 -19.15
C GLN A 71 -35.84 8.71 -19.91
N SER A 72 -35.03 8.52 -20.97
CA SER A 72 -35.55 8.32 -22.34
C SER A 72 -34.42 8.08 -23.35
N ASN A 73 -34.78 7.40 -24.45
CA ASN A 73 -33.93 6.92 -25.55
C ASN A 73 -33.22 8.03 -26.33
N GLN A 74 -32.03 7.73 -26.90
CA GLN A 74 -31.78 7.81 -28.35
C GLN A 74 -30.33 7.41 -28.70
N SER A 75 -30.24 6.60 -29.75
CA SER A 75 -29.05 6.12 -30.44
C SER A 75 -28.20 7.25 -31.02
N THR A 76 -26.89 7.06 -31.13
CA THR A 76 -26.13 7.21 -32.39
C THR A 76 -24.64 6.91 -32.18
N SER A 77 -24.11 6.23 -33.19
CA SER A 77 -22.72 5.87 -33.47
C SER A 77 -21.79 7.09 -33.61
N ASP A 78 -20.54 7.00 -33.14
CA ASP A 78 -19.39 7.26 -34.03
C ASP A 78 -18.08 6.68 -33.48
N SER A 79 -17.24 6.31 -34.44
CA SER A 79 -15.91 5.72 -34.38
C SER A 79 -14.84 6.71 -33.94
N GLY A 80 -13.71 6.22 -33.45
CA GLY A 80 -12.52 7.07 -33.28
C GLY A 80 -11.39 6.42 -32.49
N ASN A 81 -10.78 5.37 -33.04
CA ASN A 81 -9.43 4.95 -32.65
C ASN A 81 -8.44 6.11 -32.80
N ASN A 82 -7.59 6.34 -31.81
CA ASN A 82 -6.25 6.87 -32.04
C ASN A 82 -5.28 6.37 -30.95
N ILE A 83 -4.55 5.33 -31.34
CA ILE A 83 -3.36 4.82 -30.66
C ILE A 83 -2.20 5.64 -31.21
N SER A 84 -1.62 6.52 -30.39
CA SER A 84 -0.33 7.14 -30.72
C SER A 84 0.78 6.42 -29.97
N PHE A 85 1.43 5.51 -30.70
CA PHE A 85 2.76 5.01 -30.38
C PHE A 85 3.76 6.17 -30.39
N SER A 86 4.53 6.32 -29.31
CA SER A 86 5.78 7.06 -29.33
C SER A 86 6.82 6.26 -28.58
N SER A 87 7.61 5.55 -29.38
CA SER A 87 8.83 4.86 -28.97
C SER A 87 9.89 5.91 -28.65
N ASN A 88 10.05 6.24 -27.38
CA ASN A 88 11.28 6.84 -26.88
C ASN A 88 12.03 5.75 -26.12
N VAL A 89 12.95 5.07 -26.80
CA VAL A 89 13.95 4.23 -26.17
C VAL A 89 14.96 5.15 -25.50
N ALA A 90 14.60 5.65 -24.32
CA ALA A 90 15.57 6.24 -23.40
C ALA A 90 16.18 5.07 -22.62
N GLU A 91 17.45 4.81 -22.91
CA GLU A 91 18.29 3.83 -22.25
C GLU A 91 18.32 4.13 -20.73
N SER A 92 17.47 3.41 -19.99
CA SER A 92 17.31 3.60 -18.56
C SER A 92 18.54 3.03 -17.86
N GLN A 93 19.43 3.93 -17.43
CA GLN A 93 20.48 3.59 -16.46
C GLN A 93 19.85 2.83 -15.28
N GLN A 94 20.35 1.63 -14.99
CA GLN A 94 19.92 0.85 -13.84
C GLN A 94 20.31 1.63 -12.57
N THR A 95 19.32 2.31 -11.98
CA THR A 95 19.56 3.09 -10.77
C THR A 95 19.99 2.15 -9.64
N MET A 96 20.99 2.54 -8.83
CA MET A 96 21.48 1.84 -7.63
C MET A 96 20.40 1.50 -6.57
N ASN A 97 19.12 1.78 -6.84
CA ASN A 97 18.00 1.49 -5.97
C ASN A 97 17.71 -0.01 -5.80
N GLU A 98 18.22 -0.87 -6.67
CA GLU A 98 18.00 -2.33 -6.57
C GLU A 98 18.71 -2.94 -5.36
N TYR A 99 19.82 -2.33 -4.91
CA TYR A 99 20.57 -2.79 -3.74
C TYR A 99 20.01 -2.25 -2.42
N ILE A 100 19.20 -1.19 -2.46
CA ILE A 100 18.54 -0.66 -1.27
C ILE A 100 17.27 -1.49 -1.04
N ARG A 101 17.35 -2.51 -0.18
CA ARG A 101 16.17 -3.14 0.42
C ARG A 101 15.43 -2.08 1.24
N ARG A 102 14.57 -1.31 0.57
CA ARG A 102 13.73 -0.31 1.21
C ARG A 102 12.80 -1.06 2.17
N PRO A 103 12.76 -0.69 3.46
CA PRO A 103 11.77 -1.25 4.37
C PRO A 103 10.38 -1.10 3.74
N PRO A 104 9.57 -2.17 3.68
CA PRO A 104 8.24 -2.09 3.12
C PRO A 104 7.48 -0.95 3.80
N ALA A 105 6.70 -0.20 3.01
CA ALA A 105 5.92 0.90 3.55
C ALA A 105 5.08 0.37 4.73
N ILE A 106 5.18 1.01 5.89
CA ILE A 106 4.56 0.55 7.16
C ILE A 106 3.10 0.12 6.97
N ARG A 107 2.35 0.83 6.11
CA ARG A 107 0.96 0.51 5.77
C ARG A 107 0.78 -0.84 5.06
N LYS A 108 1.71 -1.21 4.18
CA LYS A 108 1.68 -2.51 3.48
C LYS A 108 2.01 -3.65 4.45
N VAL A 109 2.95 -3.45 5.36
CA VAL A 109 3.28 -4.42 6.41
C VAL A 109 2.06 -4.69 7.29
N GLU A 110 1.43 -3.63 7.80
CA GLU A 110 0.22 -3.74 8.62
C GLU A 110 -0.93 -4.47 7.90
N GLN A 111 -1.09 -4.24 6.59
CA GLN A 111 -2.09 -4.94 5.79
C GLN A 111 -1.79 -6.44 5.65
N ILE A 112 -0.52 -6.79 5.46
CA ILE A 112 -0.07 -8.18 5.35
C ILE A 112 -0.25 -8.89 6.70
N ASP A 113 0.24 -8.29 7.80
CA ASP A 113 0.11 -8.85 9.15
C ASP A 113 -1.35 -9.09 9.51
N LYS A 114 -2.22 -8.12 9.23
CA LYS A 114 -3.66 -8.25 9.44
C LYS A 114 -4.25 -9.40 8.62
N GLN A 115 -3.76 -9.62 7.41
CA GLN A 115 -4.24 -10.71 6.57
C GLN A 115 -3.75 -12.07 7.06
N VAL A 116 -2.52 -12.17 7.56
CA VAL A 116 -1.98 -13.39 8.20
C VAL A 116 -2.82 -13.75 9.42
N VAL A 117 -3.10 -12.79 10.30
CA VAL A 117 -3.97 -13.01 11.48
C VAL A 117 -5.36 -13.49 11.07
N LYS A 118 -5.95 -12.90 10.01
CA LYS A 118 -7.25 -13.34 9.48
C LYS A 118 -7.21 -14.76 8.92
N MET A 119 -6.13 -15.13 8.22
CA MET A 119 -5.95 -16.48 7.67
C MET A 119 -5.95 -17.50 8.79
N VAL A 120 -5.14 -17.28 9.82
CA VAL A 120 -5.01 -18.17 10.97
C VAL A 120 -6.32 -18.29 11.75
N THR A 121 -6.95 -17.16 12.07
CA THR A 121 -8.18 -17.13 12.88
C THR A 121 -9.40 -17.68 12.15
N LYS A 122 -9.63 -17.32 10.88
CA LYS A 122 -10.78 -17.82 10.10
C LYS A 122 -10.61 -19.26 9.66
N GLY A 123 -9.38 -19.66 9.34
CA GLY A 123 -9.04 -21.03 8.94
C GLY A 123 -8.87 -21.98 10.12
N HIS A 124 -8.91 -21.48 11.36
CA HIS A 124 -8.64 -22.24 12.59
C HIS A 124 -7.30 -23.00 12.51
N HIS A 125 -6.28 -22.35 11.95
CA HIS A 125 -4.96 -22.93 11.81
C HIS A 125 -4.15 -22.79 13.10
N ALA A 126 -3.27 -23.73 13.38
CA ALA A 126 -2.31 -23.60 14.47
C ALA A 126 -1.37 -22.42 14.20
N LEU A 127 -0.98 -21.68 15.25
CA LEU A 127 -0.07 -20.53 15.11
C LEU A 127 1.28 -20.93 14.49
N ARG A 128 1.70 -22.18 14.69
CA ARG A 128 2.91 -22.76 14.09
C ARG A 128 2.97 -22.68 12.57
N ILE A 129 1.83 -22.54 11.87
CA ILE A 129 1.77 -22.50 10.41
C ILE A 129 2.67 -21.42 9.78
N VAL A 130 2.95 -20.32 10.49
CA VAL A 130 3.83 -19.25 10.00
C VAL A 130 5.31 -19.62 10.06
N GLU A 131 5.67 -20.58 10.91
CA GLU A 131 7.03 -21.10 11.08
C GLU A 131 7.31 -22.28 10.15
N GLU A 132 6.27 -22.87 9.54
CA GLU A 132 6.43 -24.00 8.63
C GLU A 132 7.20 -23.59 7.37
N THR A 133 8.23 -24.36 7.05
CA THR A 133 9.18 -24.07 5.96
C THR A 133 8.50 -24.00 4.60
N GLU A 134 7.53 -24.87 4.34
CA GLU A 134 6.83 -24.91 3.05
C GLU A 134 5.86 -23.75 2.87
N MET A 135 5.26 -23.24 3.97
CA MET A 135 4.43 -22.04 3.92
C MET A 135 5.28 -20.79 3.60
N GLN A 136 6.46 -20.66 4.21
CA GLN A 136 7.37 -19.54 3.93
C GLN A 136 7.86 -19.57 2.48
N LYS A 137 8.29 -20.75 1.99
CA LYS A 137 8.69 -20.94 0.58
C LYS A 137 7.57 -20.62 -0.38
N LEU A 138 6.33 -21.03 -0.09
CA LEU A 138 5.17 -20.69 -0.91
C LEU A 138 5.00 -19.16 -1.04
N ILE A 139 5.06 -18.43 0.09
CA ILE A 139 4.94 -16.97 0.09
C ILE A 139 6.08 -16.32 -0.71
N GLU A 140 7.30 -16.82 -0.55
CA GLU A 140 8.46 -16.37 -1.30
C GLU A 140 8.26 -16.57 -2.81
N LEU A 141 7.87 -17.77 -3.26
CA LEU A 141 7.62 -18.05 -4.68
C LEU A 141 6.50 -17.18 -5.26
N VAL A 142 5.41 -16.98 -4.50
CA VAL A 142 4.31 -16.11 -4.93
C VAL A 142 4.77 -14.65 -5.03
N SER A 143 5.67 -14.20 -4.18
CA SER A 143 6.20 -12.83 -4.24
C SER A 143 7.05 -12.56 -5.48
N HIS A 144 7.73 -13.58 -6.01
CA HIS A 144 8.57 -13.48 -7.21
C HIS A 144 7.79 -13.69 -8.52
N CYS A 145 6.55 -14.19 -8.46
CA CYS A 145 5.71 -14.50 -9.63
C CYS A 145 4.47 -13.58 -9.70
N PRO A 146 4.59 -12.35 -10.26
CA PRO A 146 3.45 -11.44 -10.40
C PRO A 146 2.48 -11.97 -11.46
N GLY A 147 1.39 -12.58 -11.01
CA GLY A 147 0.36 -13.18 -11.88
C GLY A 147 -0.06 -14.59 -11.48
N TYR A 148 0.64 -15.20 -10.53
CA TYR A 148 0.23 -16.49 -9.97
C TYR A 148 -1.12 -16.36 -9.25
N GLN A 149 -2.06 -17.25 -9.61
CA GLN A 149 -3.35 -17.38 -8.95
C GLN A 149 -3.38 -18.66 -8.14
N LEU A 150 -3.76 -18.55 -6.86
CA LEU A 150 -3.81 -19.70 -5.97
C LEU A 150 -4.83 -20.74 -6.49
N PRO A 151 -4.47 -22.04 -6.54
CA PRO A 151 -5.37 -23.09 -7.01
C PRO A 151 -6.65 -23.17 -6.19
N SER A 152 -7.76 -23.50 -6.86
CA SER A 152 -9.05 -23.76 -6.20
C SER A 152 -9.04 -25.09 -5.43
N ARG A 153 -9.98 -25.24 -4.48
CA ARG A 153 -10.18 -26.49 -3.72
C ARG A 153 -10.40 -27.72 -4.61
N LYS A 154 -10.93 -27.56 -5.82
CA LYS A 154 -11.20 -28.67 -6.76
C LYS A 154 -9.96 -29.07 -7.57
N THR A 155 -9.08 -28.10 -7.84
CA THR A 155 -7.87 -28.31 -8.65
C THR A 155 -6.68 -28.85 -7.84
N LEU A 156 -6.68 -28.61 -6.53
CA LEU A 156 -5.69 -29.15 -5.59
C LEU A 156 -5.66 -30.71 -5.56
N PRO A 157 -6.80 -31.40 -5.38
CA PRO A 157 -6.79 -32.86 -5.30
C PRO A 157 -6.64 -33.57 -6.64
N GLU A 158 -7.32 -33.13 -7.71
CA GLU A 158 -7.49 -33.96 -8.92
C GLU A 158 -6.23 -34.04 -9.80
N ASN A 159 -5.47 -32.95 -9.92
CA ASN A 159 -4.30 -32.89 -10.82
C ASN A 159 -2.98 -32.71 -10.06
N LEU A 160 -3.00 -32.01 -8.93
CA LEU A 160 -1.78 -31.66 -8.21
C LEU A 160 -1.29 -32.82 -7.31
N LYS A 161 -2.21 -33.53 -6.64
CA LYS A 161 -1.85 -34.65 -5.74
C LYS A 161 -1.12 -35.77 -6.49
N SER A 162 -1.64 -36.22 -7.63
CA SER A 162 -1.07 -37.34 -8.39
C SER A 162 0.34 -37.02 -8.90
N ARG A 163 0.54 -35.80 -9.44
CA ARG A 163 1.84 -35.39 -9.99
C ARG A 163 2.89 -35.15 -8.91
N ILE A 164 2.51 -34.42 -7.84
CA ILE A 164 3.43 -34.11 -6.74
C ILE A 164 3.73 -35.36 -5.91
N HIS A 165 2.77 -36.25 -5.71
CA HIS A 165 3.00 -37.49 -4.95
C HIS A 165 4.02 -38.40 -5.64
N GLU A 166 3.93 -38.57 -6.96
CA GLU A 166 4.92 -39.35 -7.72
C GLU A 166 6.29 -38.69 -7.71
N GLU A 167 6.37 -37.36 -7.81
CA GLU A 167 7.63 -36.60 -7.73
C GLU A 167 8.30 -36.74 -6.37
N ILE A 168 7.56 -36.56 -5.26
CA ILE A 168 8.08 -36.75 -3.90
C ILE A 168 8.49 -38.21 -3.66
N LYS A 169 7.69 -39.17 -4.14
CA LYS A 169 7.99 -40.60 -4.01
C LYS A 169 9.29 -40.97 -4.75
N ALA A 170 9.50 -40.43 -5.94
CA ALA A 170 10.73 -40.63 -6.70
C ALA A 170 11.94 -40.03 -5.97
N ASP A 171 11.82 -38.79 -5.47
CA ASP A 171 12.88 -38.13 -4.70
C ASP A 171 13.25 -38.88 -3.41
N VAL A 172 12.26 -39.40 -2.69
CA VAL A 172 12.50 -40.22 -1.49
C VAL A 172 13.14 -41.55 -1.87
N SER A 173 12.66 -42.22 -2.93
CA SER A 173 13.25 -43.48 -3.41
C SER A 173 14.71 -43.30 -3.79
N ASN A 174 15.05 -42.22 -4.49
CA ASN A 174 16.42 -41.90 -4.91
C ASN A 174 17.34 -41.62 -3.71
N LYS A 175 16.84 -40.93 -2.67
CA LYS A 175 17.60 -40.66 -1.44
C LYS A 175 17.79 -41.87 -0.53
N VAL A 176 16.93 -42.89 -0.64
CA VAL A 176 17.03 -44.15 0.12
C VAL A 176 17.91 -45.18 -0.60
N GLN A 177 18.02 -45.09 -1.92
CA GLN A 177 18.86 -45.98 -2.75
C GLN A 177 20.32 -45.49 -2.92
N ALA A 178 20.61 -44.24 -2.55
CA ALA A 178 21.95 -43.65 -2.51
C ALA A 178 22.56 -43.79 -1.11
#